data_AF-A0A920T0B2-F1
#
_entry.id   AF-A0A920T0B2-F1
#
_cell.length_a   1.000
_cell.length_b   1.000
_cell.length_c   1.000
_cell.angle_alpha   90.00
_cell.angle_beta   90.00
_cell.angle_gamma   90.00
#
_symmetry.space_group_name_H-M   'P 1'
#
loop_
_entity.id
_entity.type
_entity.pdbx_description
1 polymer ?
#
loop_
_entity_poly.entity_id
_entity_poly.type
_entity_poly.pdbx_seq_one_letter_code
_entity_poly.pdbx_strand_id
1 'polypeptide(L)'
;MVSNQLSEMGIGDTPKILVLNKLDLMVETEYQPLDLEVIENIDTAQFNRVVTTSATKSWGIKDLRNAVESELNTQVPQHPPI
;
A
#
# COMPACT_ATOMS: atom_id res chain seq x y z
N MET A 1 17.08 -6.83 1.82
CA MET A 1 17.68 -6.01 2.89
C MET A 1 16.63 -5.42 3.83
N VAL A 2 15.42 -5.07 3.37
CA VAL A 2 14.31 -4.59 4.25
C VAL A 2 13.48 -5.71 4.90
N SER A 3 13.32 -6.85 4.21
CA SER A 3 12.49 -7.97 4.69
C SER A 3 12.97 -8.56 6.02
N ASN A 4 14.30 -8.64 6.20
CA ASN A 4 14.89 -9.12 7.46
C ASN A 4 14.61 -8.18 8.63
N GLN A 5 14.66 -6.86 8.40
CA GLN A 5 14.40 -5.87 9.45
C GLN A 5 12.93 -5.90 9.92
N LEU A 6 12.00 -6.17 9.00
CA LEU A 6 10.57 -6.32 9.33
C LEU A 6 10.29 -7.62 10.10
N SER A 7 10.97 -8.71 9.76
CA SER A 7 10.88 -9.98 10.51
C SER A 7 11.45 -9.86 11.93
N GLU A 8 12.55 -9.13 12.11
CA GLU A 8 13.16 -8.88 13.43
C GLU A 8 12.27 -8.03 14.35
N MET A 9 11.35 -7.25 13.79
CA MET A 9 10.39 -6.42 14.54
C MET A 9 9.07 -7.15 14.89
N GLY A 10 8.92 -8.43 14.52
CA GLY A 10 7.71 -9.22 14.83
C GLY A 10 6.46 -8.83 14.04
N ILE A 11 6.59 -7.98 13.02
CA ILE A 11 5.50 -7.47 12.15
C ILE A 11 5.27 -8.33 10.91
N GLY A 12 5.81 -9.56 10.91
CA GLY A 12 5.68 -10.51 9.80
C GLY A 12 4.22 -10.81 9.43
N ASP A 13 3.36 -10.98 10.44
CA ASP A 13 1.95 -11.38 10.33
C ASP A 13 0.97 -10.20 10.19
N THR A 14 1.46 -8.96 10.32
CA THR A 14 0.61 -7.78 10.19
C THR A 14 0.34 -7.48 8.71
N PRO A 15 -0.91 -7.14 8.31
CA PRO A 15 -1.21 -6.74 6.95
C PRO A 15 -0.36 -5.54 6.53
N LYS A 16 0.20 -5.59 5.33
CA LYS A 16 1.15 -4.58 4.82
C LYS A 16 0.60 -3.90 3.58
N ILE A 17 0.59 -2.57 3.61
CA ILE A 17 0.24 -1.74 2.45
C ILE A 17 1.53 -1.11 1.92
N LEU A 18 1.87 -1.38 0.66
CA LEU A 18 2.98 -0.71 -0.02
C LEU A 18 2.50 0.63 -0.59
N VAL A 19 3.18 1.71 -0.23
CA VAL A 19 2.88 3.05 -0.75
C VAL A 19 4.02 3.52 -1.66
N LEU A 20 3.74 3.56 -2.97
CA LEU A 20 4.63 4.13 -3.97
C LEU A 20 4.40 5.64 -4.02
N ASN A 21 5.18 6.39 -3.24
CA ASN A 21 5.08 7.84 -3.14
C ASN A 21 5.93 8.55 -4.22
N LYS A 22 5.64 9.84 -4.45
CA LYS A 22 6.26 10.72 -5.45
C LYS A 22 5.83 10.45 -6.89
N LEU A 23 4.56 10.05 -7.07
CA LEU A 23 3.93 9.89 -8.39
C LEU A 23 4.11 11.14 -9.27
N ASP A 24 4.12 12.33 -8.68
CA ASP A 24 4.32 13.62 -9.36
C ASP A 24 5.68 13.78 -10.06
N LEU A 25 6.66 12.91 -9.79
CA LEU A 25 7.93 12.89 -10.52
C LEU A 25 7.89 11.99 -11.76
N MET A 26 6.90 11.10 -11.86
CA MET A 26 6.79 10.08 -12.89
C MET A 26 5.69 10.36 -13.91
N VAL A 27 4.67 11.14 -13.53
CA VAL A 27 3.51 11.45 -14.37
C VAL A 27 3.08 12.90 -14.25
N GLU A 28 2.36 13.40 -15.25
CA GLU A 28 1.88 14.79 -15.29
C GLU A 28 0.57 14.99 -14.52
N THR A 29 -0.24 13.94 -14.38
CA THR A 29 -1.57 13.99 -13.75
C THR A 29 -1.84 12.77 -12.86
N GLU A 30 -2.75 12.89 -11.88
CA GLU A 30 -3.01 11.82 -10.90
C GLU A 30 -3.60 10.53 -11.51
N TYR A 31 -4.25 10.64 -12.67
CA TYR A 31 -4.96 9.52 -13.32
C TYR A 31 -4.14 8.85 -14.42
N GLN A 32 -2.92 9.34 -14.66
CA GLN A 32 -2.06 8.76 -15.66
C GLN A 32 -1.59 7.38 -15.18
N PRO A 33 -1.78 6.32 -16.00
CA PRO A 33 -1.31 4.99 -15.64
C PRO A 33 0.23 5.03 -15.55
N LEU A 34 0.77 4.41 -14.49
CA LEU A 34 2.20 4.17 -14.40
C LEU A 34 2.58 3.08 -15.40
N ASP A 35 3.73 3.26 -16.06
CA ASP A 35 4.32 2.22 -16.89
C ASP A 35 4.52 0.93 -16.09
N LEU A 36 4.09 -0.19 -16.67
CA LEU A 36 4.17 -1.53 -16.07
C LEU A 36 5.60 -1.89 -15.65
N GLU A 37 6.60 -1.43 -16.40
CA GLU A 37 8.02 -1.68 -16.11
C GLU A 37 8.45 -1.18 -14.72
N VAL A 38 7.84 -0.10 -14.21
CA VAL A 38 8.13 0.43 -12.86
C VAL A 38 7.61 -0.50 -11.77
N ILE A 39 6.48 -1.17 -12.02
CA ILE A 39 5.82 -2.07 -11.07
C ILE A 39 6.48 -3.45 -11.13
N GLU A 40 6.91 -3.91 -12.30
CA GLU A 40 7.53 -5.23 -12.50
C GLU A 40 8.85 -5.41 -11.74
N ASN A 41 9.57 -4.32 -11.45
CA ASN A 41 10.81 -4.36 -10.67
C ASN A 41 10.57 -4.38 -9.15
N ILE A 42 9.32 -4.35 -8.70
CA ILE A 42 8.96 -4.28 -7.28
C ILE A 42 8.33 -5.61 -6.86
N ASP A 43 8.95 -6.27 -5.88
CA ASP A 43 8.38 -7.46 -5.26
C ASP A 43 7.14 -7.09 -4.42
N THR A 44 5.98 -7.18 -5.04
CA THR A 44 4.68 -6.82 -4.42
C THR A 44 4.01 -7.99 -3.71
N ALA A 45 4.50 -9.21 -3.88
CA ALA A 45 3.87 -10.45 -3.40
C ALA A 45 3.68 -10.51 -1.87
N GLN A 46 4.51 -9.79 -1.12
CA GLN A 46 4.44 -9.74 0.35
C GLN A 46 3.47 -8.68 0.91
N PHE A 47 2.83 -7.90 0.04
CA PHE A 47 1.92 -6.81 0.43
C PHE A 47 0.48 -7.15 0.06
N ASN A 48 -0.43 -6.86 0.99
CA ASN A 48 -1.87 -7.05 0.79
C ASN A 48 -2.41 -6.09 -0.26
N ARG A 49 -1.83 -4.89 -0.34
CA ARG A 49 -2.24 -3.82 -1.25
C ARG A 49 -1.04 -2.98 -1.67
N VAL A 50 -1.14 -2.41 -2.87
CA VAL A 50 -0.20 -1.43 -3.40
C VAL A 50 -0.99 -0.18 -3.77
N VAL A 51 -0.52 0.98 -3.33
CA VAL A 51 -1.15 2.28 -3.60
C VAL A 51 -0.10 3.26 -4.10
N THR A 52 -0.43 4.03 -5.14
CA THR A 52 0.42 5.08 -5.70
C THR A 52 -0.06 6.43 -5.22
N THR A 53 0.87 7.28 -4.78
CA THR A 53 0.53 8.57 -4.17
C THR A 53 1.52 9.67 -4.55
N SER A 54 1.08 10.92 -4.44
CA SER A 54 1.98 12.06 -4.33
C SER A 54 1.59 12.84 -3.07
N ALA A 55 2.38 12.69 -2.00
CA ALA A 55 2.12 13.41 -0.76
C ALA A 55 2.19 14.94 -0.94
N THR A 56 3.07 15.43 -1.83
CA THR A 56 3.24 16.85 -2.13
C THR A 56 2.07 17.44 -2.90
N LYS A 57 1.43 16.65 -3.79
CA LYS A 57 0.26 17.07 -4.57
C LYS A 57 -1.07 16.61 -3.98
N SER A 58 -1.05 15.88 -2.86
CA SER A 58 -2.20 15.20 -2.25
C SER A 58 -2.92 14.20 -3.18
N TRP A 59 -2.20 13.60 -4.12
CA TRP A 59 -2.74 12.58 -5.03
C TRP A 59 -2.77 11.19 -4.37
N GLY A 60 -3.81 10.41 -4.66
CA GLY A 60 -3.98 9.05 -4.14
C GLY A 60 -4.31 8.97 -2.64
N ILE A 61 -4.60 10.10 -1.98
CA ILE A 61 -4.90 10.14 -0.53
C ILE A 61 -6.18 9.37 -0.20
N LYS A 62 -7.17 9.39 -1.10
CA LYS A 62 -8.44 8.67 -0.96
C LYS A 62 -8.22 7.18 -1.11
N ASP A 63 -7.45 6.76 -2.11
CA ASP A 63 -7.09 5.37 -2.33
C ASP A 63 -6.28 4.80 -1.15
N LEU A 64 -5.34 5.58 -0.61
CA LEU A 64 -4.60 5.20 0.59
C LEU A 64 -5.53 5.03 1.80
N ARG A 65 -6.47 5.97 2.01
CA ARG A 65 -7.46 5.85 3.09
C ARG A 65 -8.29 4.59 2.92
N ASN A 66 -8.85 4.37 1.74
CA ASN A 66 -9.68 3.19 1.44
C ASN A 66 -8.89 1.89 1.64
N ALA A 67 -7.62 1.87 1.24
CA ALA A 67 -6.72 0.74 1.46
C ALA A 67 -6.55 0.44 2.96
N VAL A 68 -6.29 1.47 3.77
CA VAL A 68 -6.15 1.34 5.22
C VAL A 68 -7.47 0.89 5.86
N GLU A 69 -8.59 1.51 5.51
CA GLU A 69 -9.92 1.14 6.04
C GLU A 69 -10.28 -0.31 5.68
N SER A 70 -9.93 -0.77 4.47
CA SER A 70 -10.16 -2.15 4.06
C SER A 70 -9.37 -3.16 4.90
N GLU A 71 -8.09 -2.87 5.20
CA GLU A 71 -7.26 -3.78 6.00
C GLU A 71 -7.64 -3.75 7.49
N LEU A 72 -8.15 -2.64 8.00
CA LEU A 72 -8.66 -2.55 9.37
C LEU A 72 -9.99 -3.29 9.53
N ASN A 73 -10.87 -3.25 8.51
CA ASN A 73 -12.15 -3.95 8.54
C ASN A 73 -12.05 -5.46 8.32
N THR A 74 -10.97 -5.97 7.71
CA THR A 74 -10.70 -7.41 7.64
C THR A 74 -10.18 -7.98 8.97
N GLN A 75 -9.73 -7.13 9.90
CA GLN A 75 -9.22 -7.52 11.22
C GLN A 75 -10.27 -7.59 12.33
N VAL A 76 -11.55 -7.28 12.06
CA VAL A 76 -12.64 -7.51 13.02
C VAL A 76 -13.21 -8.91 12.80
N PRO A 77 -12.86 -9.93 13.61
CA PRO A 77 -13.65 -11.15 13.65
C PRO A 77 -15.06 -10.74 14.08
N GLN A 78 -16.03 -11.01 13.20
CA GLN A 78 -17.46 -10.96 13.52
C GLN A 78 -17.68 -11.92 14.70
N HIS A 79 -17.68 -11.40 15.93
CA HIS A 79 -18.13 -12.16 17.09
C HIS A 79 -19.61 -12.47 16.84
N PRO A 80 -20.04 -13.74 16.77
CA PRO A 80 -21.46 -14.03 16.66
C PRO A 80 -22.17 -13.50 17.92
N PRO A 81 -23.39 -12.95 17.78
CA PRO A 81 -24.17 -12.52 18.95
C PRO A 81 -24.41 -13.73 19.86
N ILE A 82 -24.08 -13.54 21.14
CA ILE A 82 -24.45 -14.43 22.27
C ILE A 82 -25.95 -14.46 22.48
#